data_AF-A0A2P6FR85-F1
#
_entry.id   AF-A0A2P6FR85-F1
#
_cell.length_a   1.000
_cell.length_b   1.000
_cell.length_c   1.000
_cell.angle_alpha   90.00
_cell.angle_beta   90.00
_cell.angle_gamma   90.00
#
_symmetry.space_group_name_H-M   'P 1'
#
loop_
_entity.id
_entity.type
_entity.pdbx_description
1 polymer ?
#
loop_
_entity_poly.entity_id
_entity_poly.type
_entity_poly.pdbx_seq_one_letter_code
_entity_poly.pdbx_strand_id
1 'polypeptide(L)'
;MSVRSQVGGLASKVYPGLDERVWNRQRDRQFPSTRVRNSPPATLDRGVHVLVVPQEGPVFDSWRPGTRNFYFEAWQTAVEILGADRVSFLDVARGEPWESWSPRLVSMANEVGATHIITHIESDPSSESTTWHWDIAWAELLRSWDGVLLGLMFDSAYYWINAQSRRLARMSPRFMVVDICMPMDGSMLRGRPEVGPVNMPMSTVSMDLIRQRCAGVEKQWDVTFIGVLYPHRVDALEKLRSRGVHVALNPHRMDDARDYASTTADQPSWLDYMGALAASRMTINFSQSNARPVQQLKTRV
;
A
#
# COMPACT_ATOMS: atom_id res chain seq x y z
N MET A 1 0.30 21.61 27.28
CA MET A 1 1.19 21.69 26.11
C MET A 1 2.58 22.10 26.59
N SER A 2 3.61 21.30 26.32
CA SER A 2 4.98 21.54 26.81
C SER A 2 5.72 22.57 25.95
N VAL A 3 6.53 23.44 26.55
CA VAL A 3 7.41 24.42 25.87
C VAL A 3 8.27 23.77 24.77
N ARG A 4 8.63 22.48 24.94
CA ARG A 4 9.37 21.70 23.92
C ARG A 4 8.57 21.49 22.62
N SER A 5 7.24 21.39 22.70
CA SER A 5 6.37 21.23 21.53
C SER A 5 6.25 22.52 20.70
N GLN A 6 6.28 23.69 21.36
CA GLN A 6 6.21 24.99 20.69
C GLN A 6 7.53 25.35 20.00
N VAL A 7 8.67 25.06 20.64
CA VAL A 7 10.00 25.28 20.03
C VAL A 7 10.22 24.34 18.84
N GLY A 8 9.78 23.07 18.93
CA GLY A 8 9.82 22.13 17.80
C GLY A 8 8.99 22.60 16.59
N GLY A 9 7.77 23.10 16.84
CA GLY A 9 6.89 23.60 15.78
C GLY A 9 7.33 24.91 15.12
N LEU A 10 8.12 25.75 15.81
CA LEU A 10 8.75 26.94 15.23
C LEU A 10 10.02 26.58 14.45
N ALA A 11 10.83 25.65 14.94
CA ALA A 11 12.05 25.21 14.28
C ALA A 11 11.79 24.45 12.96
N SER A 12 10.72 23.65 12.89
CA SER A 12 10.33 22.94 11.65
C SER A 12 9.81 23.89 10.55
N LYS A 13 9.26 25.05 10.91
CA LYS A 13 8.87 26.11 9.95
C LYS A 13 10.06 26.82 9.32
N VAL A 14 11.20 26.89 10.03
CA VAL A 14 12.43 27.57 9.56
C VAL A 14 13.38 26.59 8.85
N TYR A 15 13.34 25.31 9.22
CA TYR A 15 14.18 24.26 8.63
C TYR A 15 13.33 23.10 8.08
N PRO A 16 12.99 23.13 6.77
CA PRO A 16 12.29 22.01 6.13
C PRO A 16 13.01 20.68 6.39
N GLY A 17 12.24 19.69 6.85
CA GLY A 17 12.74 18.33 7.13
C GLY A 17 13.53 18.17 8.43
N LEU A 18 13.52 19.16 9.34
CA LEU A 18 14.13 19.02 10.67
C LEU A 18 13.57 17.81 11.43
N ASP A 19 12.26 17.59 11.37
CA ASP A 19 11.60 16.48 12.06
C ASP A 19 12.11 15.13 11.57
N GLU A 20 12.22 14.93 10.25
CA GLU A 20 12.83 13.72 9.67
C GLU A 20 14.30 13.56 10.07
N ARG A 21 15.09 14.64 10.16
CA ARG A 21 16.50 14.56 10.60
C ARG A 21 16.60 14.14 12.07
N VAL A 22 15.78 14.72 12.93
CA VAL A 22 15.73 14.38 14.36
C VAL A 22 15.28 12.93 14.52
N TRP A 23 14.23 12.52 13.81
CA TRP A 23 13.72 11.15 13.80
C TRP A 23 14.79 10.17 13.35
N ASN A 24 15.47 10.42 12.21
CA ASN A 24 16.56 9.57 11.74
C ASN A 24 17.70 9.47 12.77
N ARG A 25 18.07 10.57 13.42
CA ARG A 25 19.12 10.55 14.45
C ARG A 25 18.71 9.74 15.68
N GLN A 26 17.45 9.80 16.09
CA GLN A 26 16.93 8.97 17.18
C GLN A 26 16.90 7.50 16.77
N ARG A 27 16.41 7.21 15.57
CA ARG A 27 16.34 5.85 15.02
C ARG A 27 17.71 5.20 14.93
N ASP A 28 18.70 5.94 14.44
CA ASP A 28 20.10 5.53 14.40
C ASP A 28 20.72 5.25 15.79
N ARG A 29 20.30 5.98 16.83
CA ARG A 29 20.77 5.76 18.20
C ARG A 29 20.15 4.50 18.79
N GLN A 30 18.88 4.26 18.48
CA GLN A 30 18.14 3.09 18.94
C GLN A 30 18.62 1.81 18.23
N PHE A 31 18.90 1.91 16.92
CA PHE A 31 19.31 0.79 16.08
C PHE A 31 20.59 1.12 15.30
N PRO A 32 21.77 1.08 15.93
CA PRO A 32 23.04 1.44 15.28
C PRO A 32 23.38 0.59 14.05
N SER A 33 22.88 -0.64 13.96
CA SER A 33 23.05 -1.53 12.81
C SER A 33 22.49 -0.94 11.51
N THR A 34 21.51 -0.06 11.58
CA THR A 34 20.87 0.58 10.41
C THR A 34 21.72 1.68 9.77
N ARG A 35 22.82 2.11 10.42
CA ARG A 35 23.79 3.06 9.85
C ARG A 35 24.73 2.42 8.84
N VAL A 36 24.80 1.10 8.81
CA VAL A 36 25.88 0.38 8.14
C VAL A 36 25.78 0.59 6.64
N ARG A 37 26.83 1.23 6.08
CA ARG A 37 27.11 1.25 4.65
C ARG A 37 27.99 0.05 4.35
N ASN A 38 27.38 -1.12 4.21
CA ASN A 38 28.12 -2.26 3.69
C ASN A 38 28.41 -2.03 2.21
N SER A 39 29.59 -2.46 1.77
CA SER A 39 29.77 -2.78 0.36
C SER A 39 28.71 -3.84 0.03
N PRO A 40 27.78 -3.57 -0.90
CA PRO A 40 26.75 -4.54 -1.23
C PRO A 40 27.41 -5.84 -1.67
N PRO A 41 26.85 -7.02 -1.32
CA PRO A 41 27.36 -8.28 -1.83
C PRO A 41 27.37 -8.26 -3.36
N ALA A 42 28.37 -8.94 -3.92
CA ALA A 42 28.52 -9.09 -5.36
C ALA A 42 27.23 -9.66 -5.94
N THR A 43 26.77 -9.08 -7.05
CA THR A 43 25.58 -9.59 -7.73
C THR A 43 25.91 -10.96 -8.31
N LEU A 44 25.16 -11.97 -7.89
CA LEU A 44 25.25 -13.33 -8.39
C LEU A 44 24.34 -13.47 -9.62
N ASP A 45 24.85 -14.08 -10.68
CA ASP A 45 24.05 -14.44 -11.84
C ASP A 45 23.13 -15.60 -11.49
N ARG A 46 21.82 -15.33 -11.46
CA ARG A 46 20.78 -16.32 -11.16
C ARG A 46 19.45 -15.94 -11.81
N GLY A 47 18.63 -16.94 -12.11
CA GLY A 47 17.28 -16.73 -12.63
C GLY A 47 16.42 -15.92 -11.65
N VAL A 48 15.44 -15.19 -12.18
CA VAL A 48 14.52 -14.39 -11.37
C VAL A 48 13.76 -15.28 -10.40
N HIS A 49 13.82 -14.92 -9.12
CA HIS A 49 12.99 -15.46 -8.05
C HIS A 49 12.39 -14.32 -7.24
N VAL A 50 11.08 -14.34 -7.03
CA VAL A 50 10.33 -13.30 -6.31
C VAL A 50 9.89 -13.83 -4.95
N LEU A 51 10.25 -13.12 -3.88
CA LEU A 51 9.76 -13.38 -2.53
C LEU A 51 8.74 -12.30 -2.15
N VAL A 52 7.48 -12.69 -1.96
CA VAL A 52 6.41 -11.78 -1.50
C VAL A 52 6.35 -11.81 0.02
N VAL A 53 6.39 -10.64 0.66
CA VAL A 53 6.13 -10.48 2.10
C VAL A 53 4.81 -9.74 2.26
N PRO A 54 3.70 -10.45 2.52
CA PRO A 54 2.38 -9.85 2.53
C PRO A 54 2.10 -9.09 3.83
N GLN A 55 1.37 -7.98 3.77
CA GLN A 55 0.74 -7.41 4.97
C GLN A 55 -0.45 -8.26 5.40
N GLU A 56 -1.24 -8.74 4.44
CA GLU A 56 -2.36 -9.66 4.66
C GLU A 56 -2.01 -10.99 3.99
N GLY A 57 -1.37 -11.90 4.73
CA GLY A 57 -0.93 -13.21 4.24
C GLY A 57 -1.99 -14.33 4.32
N PRO A 58 -1.59 -15.59 4.12
CA PRO A 58 -2.47 -16.77 4.15
C PRO A 58 -3.35 -16.93 5.39
N VAL A 59 -2.96 -16.35 6.54
CA VAL A 59 -3.77 -16.36 7.76
C VAL A 59 -5.02 -15.47 7.68
N PHE A 60 -5.15 -14.63 6.65
CA PHE A 60 -6.30 -13.77 6.43
C PHE A 60 -7.29 -14.41 5.45
N ASP A 61 -8.58 -14.38 5.75
CA ASP A 61 -9.66 -14.85 4.86
C ASP A 61 -9.68 -14.13 3.50
N SER A 62 -9.02 -12.96 3.42
CA SER A 62 -8.82 -12.21 2.19
C SER A 62 -7.80 -12.86 1.25
N TRP A 63 -6.93 -13.78 1.69
CA TRP A 63 -5.89 -14.42 0.86
C TRP A 63 -6.48 -15.43 -0.12
N ARG A 64 -7.14 -14.92 -1.16
CA ARG A 64 -7.79 -15.70 -2.22
C ARG A 64 -8.20 -14.75 -3.35
N PRO A 65 -8.51 -15.26 -4.56
CA PRO A 65 -8.94 -14.38 -5.65
C PRO A 65 -10.30 -13.73 -5.34
N GLY A 66 -10.53 -12.55 -5.92
CA GLY A 66 -11.82 -11.87 -5.83
C GLY A 66 -12.09 -11.11 -4.53
N THR A 67 -11.10 -10.90 -3.67
CA THR A 67 -11.25 -10.25 -2.36
C THR A 67 -10.57 -8.90 -2.24
N ARG A 68 -9.83 -8.45 -3.27
CA ARG A 68 -8.94 -7.28 -3.25
C ARG A 68 -7.68 -7.45 -2.38
N ASN A 69 -7.30 -8.67 -2.00
CA ASN A 69 -6.02 -8.86 -1.32
C ASN A 69 -4.86 -8.62 -2.29
N PHE A 70 -4.27 -7.44 -2.19
CA PHE A 70 -3.19 -6.97 -3.04
C PHE A 70 -1.96 -7.85 -3.06
N TYR A 71 -1.69 -8.56 -1.96
CA TYR A 71 -0.50 -9.40 -1.82
C TYR A 71 -0.73 -10.77 -2.43
N PHE A 72 -1.94 -11.30 -2.30
CA PHE A 72 -2.38 -12.46 -3.08
C PHE A 72 -2.27 -12.16 -4.57
N GLU A 73 -2.76 -11.01 -5.04
CA GLU A 73 -2.70 -10.65 -6.47
C GLU A 73 -1.26 -10.52 -6.97
N ALA A 74 -0.37 -9.91 -6.18
CA ALA A 74 1.05 -9.82 -6.52
C ALA A 74 1.71 -11.21 -6.60
N TRP A 75 1.43 -12.08 -5.62
CA TRP A 75 1.93 -13.45 -5.60
C TRP A 75 1.40 -14.29 -6.77
N GLN A 76 0.08 -14.33 -6.95
CA GLN A 76 -0.56 -15.14 -7.99
C GLN A 76 -0.19 -14.65 -9.40
N THR A 77 -0.12 -13.33 -9.62
CA THR A 77 0.33 -12.78 -10.91
C THR A 77 1.78 -13.14 -11.19
N ALA A 78 2.66 -13.10 -10.17
CA ALA A 78 4.04 -13.53 -10.33
C ALA A 78 4.12 -15.03 -10.65
N VAL A 79 3.29 -15.87 -10.03
CA VAL A 79 3.21 -17.31 -10.33
C VAL A 79 2.78 -17.55 -11.77
N GLU A 80 1.75 -16.82 -12.25
CA GLU A 80 1.26 -16.91 -13.63
C GLU A 80 2.32 -16.52 -14.68
N ILE A 81 3.22 -15.59 -14.33
CA ILE A 81 4.27 -15.09 -15.24
C ILE A 81 5.54 -15.95 -15.18
N LEU A 82 6.00 -16.29 -13.98
CA LEU A 82 7.34 -16.86 -13.75
C LEU A 82 7.31 -18.37 -13.47
N GLY A 83 6.15 -18.94 -13.13
CA GLY A 83 6.03 -20.30 -12.61
C GLY A 83 6.10 -20.36 -11.09
N ALA A 84 5.42 -21.35 -10.50
CA ALA A 84 5.32 -21.52 -9.05
C ALA A 84 6.67 -21.84 -8.37
N ASP A 85 7.63 -22.39 -9.10
CA ASP A 85 8.99 -22.68 -8.62
C ASP A 85 9.85 -21.40 -8.44
N ARG A 86 9.44 -20.28 -9.06
CA ARG A 86 10.15 -18.99 -9.04
C ARG A 86 9.53 -17.95 -8.12
N VAL A 87 8.52 -18.34 -7.36
CA VAL A 87 7.80 -17.44 -6.47
C VAL A 87 7.62 -18.09 -5.11
N SER A 88 7.96 -17.36 -4.07
CA SER A 88 7.73 -17.77 -2.69
C SER A 88 7.08 -16.62 -1.92
N PHE A 89 6.50 -16.93 -0.75
CA PHE A 89 6.06 -15.89 0.17
C PHE A 89 6.52 -16.21 1.60
N LEU A 90 6.76 -15.15 2.39
CA LEU A 90 7.02 -15.28 3.82
C LEU A 90 5.73 -14.98 4.60
N ASP A 91 5.10 -15.99 5.18
CA ASP A 91 3.97 -15.77 6.08
C ASP A 91 4.45 -15.33 7.46
N VAL A 92 3.99 -14.16 7.89
CA VAL A 92 4.27 -13.56 9.19
C VAL A 92 2.99 -13.58 10.00
N ALA A 93 3.03 -14.18 11.18
CA ALA A 93 1.82 -14.30 12.00
C ALA A 93 1.39 -12.92 12.54
N ARG A 94 0.10 -12.75 12.81
CA ARG A 94 -0.40 -11.52 13.45
C ARG A 94 0.28 -11.31 14.81
N GLY A 95 0.83 -10.11 15.01
CA GLY A 95 1.54 -9.76 16.24
C GLY A 95 2.91 -10.44 16.39
N GLU A 96 3.42 -11.12 15.36
CA GLU A 96 4.78 -11.65 15.37
C GLU A 96 5.80 -10.49 15.51
N PRO A 97 6.69 -10.53 16.51
CA PRO A 97 7.66 -9.46 16.72
C PRO A 97 8.74 -9.44 15.63
N TRP A 98 9.33 -8.26 15.38
CA TRP A 98 10.35 -8.09 14.34
C TRP A 98 11.62 -8.89 14.59
N GLU A 99 11.94 -9.16 15.85
CA GLU A 99 13.03 -10.03 16.26
C GLU A 99 12.85 -11.47 15.76
N SER A 100 11.61 -11.87 15.43
CA SER A 100 11.27 -13.20 14.90
C SER A 100 11.19 -13.20 13.38
N TRP A 101 10.39 -12.31 12.77
CA TRP A 101 10.18 -12.36 11.32
C TRP A 101 11.37 -11.83 10.51
N SER A 102 12.16 -10.89 11.04
CA SER A 102 13.29 -10.31 10.30
C SER A 102 14.39 -11.34 10.01
N PRO A 103 14.87 -12.14 10.98
CA PRO A 103 15.83 -13.21 10.68
C PRO A 103 15.29 -14.26 9.70
N ARG A 104 14.00 -14.61 9.79
CA ARG A 104 13.34 -15.54 8.87
C ARG A 104 13.31 -14.99 7.44
N LEU A 105 13.03 -13.70 7.27
CA LEU A 105 13.09 -13.03 5.97
C LEU A 105 14.49 -13.13 5.35
N VAL A 106 15.54 -12.85 6.13
CA VAL A 106 16.92 -12.95 5.65
C VAL A 106 17.27 -14.39 5.28
N SER A 107 16.92 -15.37 6.13
CA SER A 107 17.16 -16.79 5.86
C SER A 107 16.47 -17.21 4.56
N MET A 108 15.17 -16.94 4.46
CA MET A 108 14.36 -17.32 3.31
C MET A 108 14.84 -16.66 2.01
N ALA A 109 15.19 -15.38 2.04
CA ALA A 109 15.71 -14.68 0.86
C ALA A 109 16.99 -15.32 0.31
N ASN A 110 17.86 -15.83 1.18
CA ASN A 110 19.08 -16.53 0.79
C ASN A 110 18.81 -17.97 0.37
N GLU A 111 17.98 -18.71 1.12
CA GLU A 111 17.63 -20.12 0.87
C GLU A 111 16.98 -20.33 -0.49
N VAL A 112 16.01 -19.48 -0.85
CA VAL A 112 15.32 -19.58 -2.16
C VAL A 112 16.08 -18.88 -3.28
N GLY A 113 17.22 -18.25 -2.98
CA GLY A 113 17.96 -17.44 -3.96
C GLY A 113 17.15 -16.26 -4.50
N ALA A 114 16.31 -15.63 -3.66
CA ALA A 114 15.45 -14.53 -4.05
C ALA A 114 16.27 -13.44 -4.76
N THR A 115 15.76 -12.95 -5.89
CA THR A 115 16.35 -11.80 -6.62
C THR A 115 15.59 -10.51 -6.30
N HIS A 116 14.30 -10.65 -5.98
CA HIS A 116 13.40 -9.55 -5.67
C HIS A 116 12.61 -9.89 -4.41
N ILE A 117 12.43 -8.90 -3.54
CA ILE A 117 11.46 -8.95 -2.45
C ILE A 117 10.39 -7.92 -2.75
N ILE A 118 9.11 -8.31 -2.73
CA ILE A 118 7.97 -7.39 -2.87
C ILE A 118 7.24 -7.35 -1.53
N THR A 119 7.02 -6.16 -0.99
CA THR A 119 6.33 -6.00 0.30
C THR A 119 5.55 -4.71 0.40
N HIS A 120 4.57 -4.66 1.30
CA HIS A 120 4.07 -3.39 1.82
C HIS A 120 5.11 -2.77 2.74
N ILE A 121 5.54 -1.53 2.47
CA ILE A 121 6.64 -0.92 3.22
C ILE A 121 6.17 0.03 4.33
N GLU A 122 4.87 0.30 4.42
CA GLU A 122 4.31 1.33 5.30
C GLU A 122 4.20 0.88 6.77
N SER A 123 4.21 -0.43 7.01
CA SER A 123 4.11 -1.06 8.33
C SER A 123 4.83 -2.40 8.34
N ASP A 124 5.04 -2.96 9.54
CA ASP A 124 5.50 -4.35 9.68
C ASP A 124 4.46 -5.34 9.10
N PRO A 125 4.89 -6.47 8.50
CA PRO A 125 3.99 -7.50 7.98
C PRO A 125 2.99 -7.98 9.03
N SER A 126 1.74 -8.20 8.62
CA SER A 126 0.64 -8.65 9.50
C SER A 126 0.40 -7.81 10.77
N SER A 127 0.96 -6.60 10.84
CA SER A 127 0.76 -5.67 11.95
C SER A 127 -0.58 -4.95 11.80
N GLU A 128 -1.38 -4.98 12.86
CA GLU A 128 -2.57 -4.10 13.03
C GLU A 128 -2.18 -2.75 13.66
N SER A 129 -0.90 -2.55 13.96
CA SER A 129 -0.34 -1.36 14.60
C SER A 129 0.53 -0.55 13.65
N THR A 130 0.87 0.68 14.03
CA THR A 130 1.78 1.54 13.24
C THR A 130 3.26 1.22 13.47
N THR A 131 3.61 -0.01 13.87
CA THR A 131 5.01 -0.43 14.04
C THR A 131 5.70 -0.55 12.69
N TRP A 132 7.00 -0.26 12.68
CA TRP A 132 7.81 -0.26 11.48
C TRP A 132 9.27 -0.57 11.81
N HIS A 133 9.80 -1.64 11.24
CA HIS A 133 11.14 -2.18 11.47
C HIS A 133 11.83 -2.62 10.17
N TRP A 134 11.32 -2.17 9.02
CA TRP A 134 11.93 -2.43 7.72
C TRP A 134 13.36 -1.91 7.59
N ASP A 135 13.74 -0.84 8.31
CA ASP A 135 15.13 -0.39 8.33
C ASP A 135 16.07 -1.41 8.98
N ILE A 136 15.60 -2.11 10.01
CA ILE A 136 16.37 -3.16 10.66
C ILE A 136 16.49 -4.36 9.72
N ALA A 137 15.37 -4.85 9.20
CA ALA A 137 15.37 -5.99 8.27
C ALA A 137 16.20 -5.70 7.01
N TRP A 138 16.13 -4.46 6.51
CA TRP A 138 16.92 -4.04 5.35
C TRP A 138 18.41 -3.99 5.64
N ALA A 139 18.81 -3.50 6.82
CA ALA A 139 20.21 -3.51 7.24
C ALA A 139 20.78 -4.95 7.33
N GLU A 140 19.97 -5.91 7.79
CA GLU A 140 20.37 -7.32 7.85
C GLU A 140 20.44 -7.96 6.45
N LEU A 141 19.43 -7.72 5.59
CA LEU A 141 19.46 -8.18 4.20
C LEU A 141 20.70 -7.67 3.47
N LEU A 142 21.07 -6.40 3.63
CA LEU A 142 22.23 -5.81 2.96
C LEU A 142 23.58 -6.43 3.35
N ARG A 143 23.63 -7.30 4.37
CA ARG A 143 24.86 -8.02 4.77
C ARG A 143 25.11 -9.28 3.93
N SER A 144 24.06 -9.93 3.45
CA SER A 144 24.17 -11.25 2.81
C SER A 144 23.40 -11.36 1.49
N TRP A 145 22.47 -10.47 1.22
CA TRP A 145 21.57 -10.53 0.09
C TRP A 145 21.85 -9.43 -0.94
N ASP A 146 21.90 -9.82 -2.21
CA ASP A 146 22.28 -8.96 -3.33
C ASP A 146 21.11 -8.54 -4.24
N GLY A 147 19.88 -8.89 -3.88
CA GLY A 147 18.67 -8.59 -4.65
C GLY A 147 18.10 -7.19 -4.44
N VAL A 148 16.92 -6.96 -5.02
CA VAL A 148 16.20 -5.67 -5.01
C VAL A 148 14.97 -5.74 -4.10
N LEU A 149 14.87 -4.83 -3.13
CA LEU A 149 13.68 -4.66 -2.30
C LEU A 149 12.72 -3.66 -2.97
N LEU A 150 11.55 -4.15 -3.37
CA LEU A 150 10.45 -3.40 -3.94
C LEU A 150 9.43 -3.09 -2.85
N GLY A 151 9.45 -1.84 -2.35
CA GLY A 151 8.54 -1.37 -1.31
C GLY A 151 7.28 -0.75 -1.92
N LEU A 152 6.16 -1.47 -1.85
CA LEU A 152 4.85 -0.97 -2.25
C LEU A 152 4.37 0.10 -1.27
N MET A 153 3.85 1.20 -1.82
CA MET A 153 3.24 2.31 -1.07
C MET A 153 1.84 2.59 -1.62
N PHE A 154 0.87 2.67 -0.71
CA PHE A 154 -0.53 2.98 -1.00
C PHE A 154 -0.89 4.40 -0.58
N ASP A 155 -0.21 4.91 0.45
CA ASP A 155 -0.51 6.15 1.13
C ASP A 155 0.70 7.11 1.12
N SER A 156 1.35 7.25 -0.04
CA SER A 156 2.44 8.23 -0.24
C SER A 156 2.05 9.70 -0.04
N ALA A 157 0.78 10.03 0.19
CA ALA A 157 0.41 11.38 0.61
C ALA A 157 0.88 11.71 2.04
N TYR A 158 1.13 10.70 2.88
CA TYR A 158 1.54 10.92 4.28
C TYR A 158 3.05 11.15 4.39
N TYR A 159 3.41 12.19 5.13
CA TYR A 159 4.80 12.62 5.27
C TYR A 159 5.71 11.53 5.85
N TRP A 160 5.24 10.85 6.91
CA TRP A 160 6.06 9.88 7.64
C TRP A 160 6.29 8.58 6.87
N ILE A 161 5.32 8.15 6.06
CA ILE A 161 5.48 7.00 5.15
C ILE A 161 6.61 7.30 4.16
N ASN A 162 6.62 8.50 3.55
CA ASN A 162 7.74 8.90 2.70
C ASN A 162 9.06 9.02 3.45
N ALA A 163 9.06 9.51 4.69
CA ALA A 163 10.30 9.65 5.47
C ALA A 163 10.93 8.29 5.79
N GLN A 164 10.09 7.27 6.07
CA GLN A 164 10.50 5.87 6.23
C GLN A 164 11.11 5.31 4.94
N SER A 165 10.44 5.45 3.80
CA SER A 165 10.96 4.99 2.51
C SER A 165 12.24 5.73 2.09
N ARG A 166 12.35 7.04 2.35
CA ARG A 166 13.59 7.80 2.15
C ARG A 166 14.75 7.27 2.98
N ARG A 167 14.49 6.79 4.19
CA ARG A 167 15.52 6.16 5.02
C ARG A 167 16.05 4.90 4.34
N LEU A 168 15.17 4.01 3.88
CA LEU A 168 15.56 2.78 3.16
C LEU A 168 16.35 3.07 1.88
N ALA A 169 15.91 4.06 1.10
CA ALA A 169 16.59 4.48 -0.13
C ALA A 169 18.02 4.99 0.12
N ARG A 170 18.25 5.69 1.25
CA ARG A 170 19.60 6.15 1.64
C ARG A 170 20.52 5.00 2.08
N MET A 171 19.96 3.87 2.51
CA MET A 171 20.74 2.71 2.94
C MET A 171 21.32 1.96 1.75
N SER A 172 20.59 1.87 0.63
CA SER A 172 21.06 1.15 -0.56
C SER A 172 20.33 1.56 -1.84
N PRO A 173 21.03 1.62 -3.00
CA PRO A 173 20.40 1.80 -4.30
C PRO A 173 19.54 0.60 -4.74
N ARG A 174 19.57 -0.52 -4.00
CA ARG A 174 18.77 -1.73 -4.26
C ARG A 174 17.38 -1.70 -3.60
N PHE A 175 16.99 -0.60 -2.94
CA PHE A 175 15.61 -0.40 -2.47
C PHE A 175 14.84 0.51 -3.41
N MET A 176 13.77 0.06 -4.06
CA MET A 176 12.95 0.88 -4.96
C MET A 176 11.54 1.03 -4.42
N VAL A 177 11.00 2.23 -4.50
CA VAL A 177 9.59 2.48 -4.17
C VAL A 177 8.73 2.20 -5.40
N VAL A 178 7.61 1.51 -5.16
CA VAL A 178 6.55 1.27 -6.14
C VAL A 178 5.25 1.84 -5.56
N ASP A 179 4.80 2.97 -6.11
CA ASP A 179 3.63 3.68 -5.60
C ASP A 179 2.43 3.59 -6.55
N ILE A 180 1.25 3.40 -5.98
CA ILE A 180 0.01 3.22 -6.77
C ILE A 180 -0.76 4.52 -7.01
N CYS A 181 -0.41 5.60 -6.32
CA CYS A 181 -1.22 6.80 -6.18
C CYS A 181 -0.59 8.03 -6.84
N MET A 182 0.73 8.17 -6.81
CA MET A 182 1.44 9.39 -7.15
C MET A 182 2.72 9.12 -7.97
N PRO A 183 3.15 10.08 -8.80
CA PRO A 183 4.50 10.07 -9.36
C PRO A 183 5.56 10.13 -8.27
N MET A 184 6.57 9.26 -8.34
CA MET A 184 7.59 9.13 -7.29
C MET A 184 9.01 9.48 -7.73
N ASP A 185 9.24 9.84 -8.98
CA ASP A 185 10.58 10.20 -9.47
C ASP A 185 11.22 11.31 -8.62
N GLY A 186 12.43 11.04 -8.14
CA GLY A 186 13.18 11.96 -7.30
C GLY A 186 12.65 12.15 -5.87
N SER A 187 11.54 11.51 -5.50
CA SER A 187 10.87 11.69 -4.20
C SER A 187 11.64 11.06 -3.04
N MET A 188 12.32 9.94 -3.29
CA MET A 188 13.13 9.23 -2.31
C MET A 188 14.54 9.81 -2.21
N LEU A 189 15.20 9.91 -3.36
CA LEU A 189 16.50 10.54 -3.53
C LEU A 189 16.45 11.40 -4.79
N ARG A 190 16.97 12.62 -4.70
CA ARG A 190 16.96 13.56 -5.84
C ARG A 190 17.64 12.94 -7.06
N GLY A 191 16.95 12.97 -8.21
CA GLY A 191 17.47 12.46 -9.48
C GLY A 191 17.46 10.94 -9.60
N ARG A 192 16.90 10.23 -8.62
CA ARG A 192 16.71 8.78 -8.69
C ARG A 192 15.35 8.46 -9.31
N PRO A 193 15.29 7.60 -10.34
CA PRO A 193 14.03 7.11 -10.85
C PRO A 193 13.37 6.21 -9.80
N GLU A 194 12.07 6.40 -9.59
CA GLU A 194 11.23 5.54 -8.76
C GLU A 194 9.95 5.20 -9.55
N VAL A 195 9.18 4.22 -9.11
CA VAL A 195 8.04 3.73 -9.89
C VAL A 195 6.74 4.26 -9.31
N GLY A 196 5.94 4.96 -10.12
CA GLY A 196 4.59 5.40 -9.73
C GLY A 196 4.03 6.52 -10.64
N PRO A 197 2.70 6.67 -10.75
CA PRO A 197 1.70 5.76 -10.22
C PRO A 197 1.63 4.47 -11.06
N VAL A 198 1.46 3.31 -10.42
CA VAL A 198 1.21 2.04 -11.10
C VAL A 198 -0.15 1.45 -10.75
N ASN A 199 -0.71 0.71 -11.70
CA ASN A 199 -1.87 -0.12 -11.43
C ASN A 199 -1.45 -1.34 -10.61
N MET A 200 -2.33 -1.76 -9.70
CA MET A 200 -2.13 -3.03 -9.00
C MET A 200 -2.24 -4.19 -10.00
N PRO A 201 -1.35 -5.20 -9.91
CA PRO A 201 -1.51 -6.41 -10.68
C PRO A 201 -2.81 -7.10 -10.27
N MET A 202 -3.45 -7.76 -11.23
CA MET A 202 -4.64 -8.56 -11.04
C MET A 202 -4.41 -9.90 -11.74
N SER A 203 -4.50 -10.97 -10.97
CA SER A 203 -4.36 -12.33 -11.48
C SER A 203 -5.47 -12.68 -12.46
N THR A 204 -5.17 -13.60 -13.37
CA THR A 204 -6.15 -14.09 -14.35
C THR A 204 -7.38 -14.66 -13.67
N VAL A 205 -7.18 -15.42 -12.58
CA VAL A 205 -8.28 -15.99 -11.79
C VAL A 205 -9.20 -14.92 -11.18
N SER A 206 -8.66 -13.83 -10.63
CA SER A 206 -9.48 -12.73 -10.11
C SER A 206 -10.19 -11.97 -11.24
N MET A 207 -9.52 -11.80 -12.39
CA MET A 207 -10.14 -11.17 -13.56
C MET A 207 -11.30 -12.00 -14.11
N ASP A 208 -11.22 -13.33 -14.09
CA ASP A 208 -12.32 -14.21 -14.50
C ASP A 208 -13.52 -14.12 -13.55
N LEU A 209 -13.28 -14.05 -12.23
CA LEU A 209 -14.35 -13.81 -11.26
C LEU A 209 -15.05 -12.47 -11.49
N ILE A 210 -14.29 -11.40 -11.79
CA ILE A 210 -14.88 -10.10 -12.15
C ILE A 210 -15.71 -10.23 -13.43
N ARG A 211 -15.18 -10.85 -14.49
CA ARG A 211 -15.90 -11.03 -15.76
C ARG A 211 -17.20 -11.79 -15.54
N GLN A 212 -17.17 -12.89 -14.78
CA GLN A 212 -18.35 -13.68 -14.45
C GLN A 212 -19.38 -12.85 -13.66
N ARG A 213 -18.93 -12.11 -12.64
CA ARG A 213 -19.81 -11.30 -11.79
C ARG A 213 -20.47 -10.14 -12.56
N CYS A 214 -19.76 -9.58 -13.53
CA CYS A 214 -20.20 -8.45 -14.33
C CYS A 214 -20.91 -8.87 -15.64
N ALA A 215 -20.93 -10.15 -15.97
CA ALA A 215 -21.58 -10.65 -17.17
C ALA A 215 -23.08 -10.34 -17.13
N GLY A 216 -23.58 -9.67 -18.17
CA GLY A 216 -25.00 -9.31 -18.30
C GLY A 216 -25.46 -8.19 -17.37
N VAL A 217 -24.57 -7.49 -16.66
CA VAL A 217 -24.94 -6.34 -15.83
C VAL A 217 -25.30 -5.15 -16.73
N GLU A 218 -26.56 -4.75 -16.73
CA GLU A 218 -27.05 -3.58 -17.45
C GLU A 218 -26.73 -2.27 -16.71
N LYS A 219 -26.63 -1.17 -17.47
CA LYS A 219 -26.43 0.17 -16.90
C LYS A 219 -27.73 0.68 -16.27
N GLN A 220 -27.76 0.76 -14.95
CA GLN A 220 -28.92 1.19 -14.15
C GLN A 220 -28.82 2.67 -13.72
N TRP A 221 -27.60 3.17 -13.48
CA TRP A 221 -27.36 4.49 -12.91
C TRP A 221 -26.48 5.35 -13.82
N ASP A 222 -26.77 6.65 -13.90
CA ASP A 222 -25.88 7.61 -14.56
C ASP A 222 -24.61 7.80 -13.72
N VAL A 223 -24.79 7.93 -12.41
CA VAL A 223 -23.68 8.15 -11.47
C VAL A 223 -23.88 7.30 -10.23
N THR A 224 -22.84 6.59 -9.82
CA THR A 224 -22.77 6.01 -8.48
C THR A 224 -21.78 6.73 -7.60
N PHE A 225 -22.21 7.04 -6.38
CA PHE A 225 -21.29 7.31 -5.30
C PHE A 225 -20.93 6.01 -4.61
N ILE A 226 -19.65 5.69 -4.52
CA ILE A 226 -19.18 4.55 -3.73
C ILE A 226 -18.12 5.01 -2.74
N GLY A 227 -18.40 4.81 -1.45
CA GLY A 227 -17.52 5.13 -0.33
C GLY A 227 -18.27 5.66 0.89
N VAL A 228 -17.51 6.21 1.83
CA VAL A 228 -18.02 6.78 3.08
C VAL A 228 -18.74 8.12 2.82
N LEU A 229 -19.96 8.28 3.33
CA LEU A 229 -20.77 9.49 3.12
C LEU A 229 -20.51 10.53 4.22
N TYR A 230 -19.64 11.50 3.95
CA TYR A 230 -19.40 12.63 4.85
C TYR A 230 -20.43 13.74 4.63
N PRO A 231 -20.76 14.57 5.64
CA PRO A 231 -21.83 15.57 5.55
C PRO A 231 -21.74 16.50 4.35
N HIS A 232 -20.54 17.01 4.03
CA HIS A 232 -20.30 17.92 2.89
C HIS A 232 -20.56 17.30 1.51
N ARG A 233 -20.79 15.98 1.43
CA ARG A 233 -20.99 15.24 0.16
C ARG A 233 -22.46 15.07 -0.18
N VAL A 234 -23.33 15.05 0.83
CA VAL A 234 -24.78 14.95 0.65
C VAL A 234 -25.27 16.08 -0.26
N ASP A 235 -24.86 17.31 0.02
CA ASP A 235 -25.22 18.48 -0.79
C ASP A 235 -24.78 18.38 -2.26
N ALA A 236 -23.60 17.79 -2.52
CA ALA A 236 -23.09 17.63 -3.88
C ALA A 236 -23.91 16.60 -4.68
N LEU A 237 -24.33 15.51 -4.03
CA LEU A 237 -25.15 14.47 -4.62
C LEU A 237 -26.57 14.96 -4.89
N GLU A 238 -27.15 15.73 -3.97
CA GLU A 238 -28.45 16.39 -4.16
C GLU A 238 -28.43 17.43 -5.30
N LYS A 239 -27.32 18.16 -5.45
CA LYS A 239 -27.12 19.06 -6.61
C LYS A 239 -27.08 18.31 -7.95
N LEU A 240 -26.54 17.10 -8.00
CA LEU A 240 -26.58 16.27 -9.21
C LEU A 240 -28.00 15.76 -9.48
N ARG A 241 -28.69 15.24 -8.46
CA ARG A 241 -30.07 14.76 -8.56
C ARG A 241 -31.04 15.84 -9.03
N SER A 242 -30.94 17.04 -8.47
CA SER A 242 -31.76 18.21 -8.88
C SER A 242 -31.50 18.67 -10.33
N ARG A 243 -30.40 18.25 -10.95
CA ARG A 243 -30.11 18.46 -12.38
C ARG A 243 -30.60 17.31 -13.27
N GLY A 244 -31.34 16.35 -12.71
CA GLY A 244 -31.90 15.20 -13.43
C GLY A 244 -30.95 14.03 -13.60
N VAL A 245 -29.78 14.02 -12.92
CA VAL A 245 -28.85 12.89 -12.97
C VAL A 245 -29.35 11.77 -12.06
N HIS A 246 -29.39 10.54 -12.59
CA HIS A 246 -29.77 9.37 -11.79
C HIS A 246 -28.61 8.91 -10.91
N VAL A 247 -28.62 9.34 -9.63
CA VAL A 247 -27.53 9.09 -8.67
C VAL A 247 -27.88 8.01 -7.65
N ALA A 248 -27.15 6.90 -7.66
CA ALA A 248 -27.21 5.85 -6.63
C ALA A 248 -26.07 5.99 -5.60
N LEU A 249 -26.37 5.70 -4.33
CA LEU A 249 -25.40 5.74 -3.22
C LEU A 249 -25.11 4.32 -2.76
N ASN A 250 -23.84 3.93 -2.82
CA ASN A 250 -23.36 2.61 -2.41
C ASN A 250 -24.26 1.43 -2.84
N PRO A 251 -24.65 1.30 -4.14
CA PRO A 251 -25.66 0.30 -4.55
C PRO A 251 -25.20 -1.17 -4.49
N HIS A 252 -23.95 -1.39 -4.12
CA HIS A 252 -23.38 -2.72 -3.83
C HIS A 252 -23.70 -3.17 -2.39
N ARG A 253 -24.27 -2.28 -1.57
CA ARG A 253 -24.71 -2.58 -0.23
C ARG A 253 -26.17 -3.05 -0.23
N MET A 254 -26.49 -3.93 0.71
CA MET A 254 -27.85 -4.43 0.93
C MET A 254 -28.63 -3.60 1.97
N ASP A 255 -27.95 -2.72 2.70
CA ASP A 255 -28.51 -1.85 3.73
C ASP A 255 -28.60 -0.39 3.24
N ASP A 256 -29.43 0.42 3.93
CA ASP A 256 -29.65 1.83 3.62
C ASP A 256 -28.68 2.74 4.41
N ALA A 257 -27.38 2.44 4.32
CA ALA A 257 -26.34 3.19 5.02
C ALA A 257 -26.21 4.62 4.45
N ARG A 258 -26.60 5.63 5.26
CA ARG A 258 -26.67 7.05 4.86
C ARG A 258 -25.76 7.98 5.67
N ASP A 259 -24.90 7.44 6.52
CA ASP A 259 -23.97 8.24 7.33
C ASP A 259 -22.60 7.58 7.48
N TYR A 260 -21.67 8.28 8.12
CA TYR A 260 -20.31 7.80 8.34
C TYR A 260 -20.28 6.46 9.10
N ALA A 261 -21.07 6.32 10.17
CA ALA A 261 -21.03 5.12 11.02
C ALA A 261 -21.54 3.89 10.25
N SER A 262 -22.74 4.00 9.66
CA SER A 262 -23.36 2.92 8.88
C SER A 262 -22.55 2.54 7.64
N THR A 263 -21.98 3.52 6.93
CA THR A 263 -21.16 3.24 5.72
C THR A 263 -19.80 2.62 6.02
N THR A 264 -19.41 2.48 7.29
CA THR A 264 -18.20 1.75 7.71
C THR A 264 -18.47 0.35 8.26
N ALA A 265 -19.72 0.05 8.64
CA ALA A 265 -20.17 -1.29 9.03
C ALA A 265 -20.50 -2.15 7.79
N ASP A 266 -20.59 -3.48 7.95
CA ASP A 266 -21.12 -4.44 6.95
C ASP A 266 -20.66 -4.19 5.51
N GLN A 267 -19.34 -4.08 5.32
CA GLN A 267 -18.78 -3.79 3.99
C GLN A 267 -19.09 -4.95 3.03
N PRO A 268 -19.70 -4.65 1.86
CA PRO A 268 -19.99 -5.65 0.85
C PRO A 268 -18.70 -6.23 0.26
N SER A 269 -18.83 -7.38 -0.41
CA SER A 269 -17.66 -8.03 -1.02
C SER A 269 -17.06 -7.16 -2.13
N TRP A 270 -15.79 -7.41 -2.45
CA TRP A 270 -15.14 -6.72 -3.55
C TRP A 270 -15.77 -7.03 -4.92
N LEU A 271 -16.29 -8.24 -5.11
CA LEU A 271 -17.03 -8.60 -6.31
C LEU A 271 -18.36 -7.84 -6.42
N ASP A 272 -19.04 -7.57 -5.30
CA ASP A 272 -20.24 -6.73 -5.29
C ASP A 272 -19.90 -5.27 -5.62
N TYR A 273 -18.80 -4.77 -5.08
CA TYR A 273 -18.24 -3.47 -5.47
C TYR A 273 -18.01 -3.40 -7.00
N MET A 274 -17.38 -4.41 -7.60
CA MET A 274 -17.17 -4.46 -9.05
C MET A 274 -18.47 -4.54 -9.85
N GLY A 275 -19.47 -5.29 -9.37
CA GLY A 275 -20.80 -5.35 -9.97
C GLY A 275 -21.50 -3.98 -9.98
N ALA A 276 -21.40 -3.22 -8.88
CA ALA A 276 -21.95 -1.87 -8.82
C ALA A 276 -21.24 -0.88 -9.75
N LEU A 277 -19.91 -0.98 -9.89
CA LEU A 277 -19.18 -0.21 -10.90
C LEU A 277 -19.67 -0.55 -12.31
N ALA A 278 -19.82 -1.84 -12.61
CA ALA A 278 -20.31 -2.31 -13.91
C ALA A 278 -21.73 -1.84 -14.22
N ALA A 279 -22.61 -1.73 -13.23
CA ALA A 279 -23.98 -1.24 -13.38
C ALA A 279 -24.10 0.28 -13.60
N SER A 280 -22.99 1.02 -13.56
CA SER A 280 -23.01 2.49 -13.53
C SER A 280 -22.27 3.09 -14.73
N ARG A 281 -22.74 4.22 -15.24
CA ARG A 281 -22.07 4.93 -16.35
C ARG A 281 -20.82 5.69 -15.88
N MET A 282 -20.85 6.17 -14.64
CA MET A 282 -19.74 6.88 -14.00
C MET A 282 -19.73 6.59 -12.50
N THR A 283 -18.56 6.46 -11.89
CA THR A 283 -18.43 6.39 -10.43
C THR A 283 -17.65 7.56 -9.86
N ILE A 284 -18.21 8.17 -8.83
CA ILE A 284 -17.55 9.19 -8.04
C ILE A 284 -17.19 8.62 -6.67
N ASN A 285 -15.91 8.73 -6.31
CA ASN A 285 -15.44 8.46 -4.97
C ASN A 285 -14.85 9.76 -4.42
N PHE A 286 -15.55 10.38 -3.49
CA PHE A 286 -14.96 11.47 -2.74
C PHE A 286 -14.12 10.82 -1.64
N SER A 287 -12.86 11.21 -1.48
CA SER A 287 -12.03 10.76 -0.35
C SER A 287 -11.58 11.97 0.43
N GLN A 288 -11.68 11.93 1.76
CA GLN A 288 -10.98 12.91 2.56
C GLN A 288 -9.58 12.36 2.76
N SER A 289 -8.56 13.12 2.38
CA SER A 289 -7.20 12.73 2.74
C SER A 289 -7.08 12.83 4.26
N ASN A 290 -6.68 11.78 4.98
CA ASN A 290 -6.30 11.95 6.38
C ASN A 290 -4.90 12.58 6.49
N ALA A 291 -4.17 12.72 5.37
CA ALA A 291 -2.82 13.31 5.36
C ALA A 291 -2.86 14.85 5.50
N ARG A 292 -3.91 15.50 5.01
CA ARG A 292 -4.13 16.96 5.11
C ARG A 292 -5.63 17.28 5.12
N PRO A 293 -6.11 18.34 5.80
CA PRO A 293 -7.53 18.73 5.82
C PRO A 293 -7.94 19.40 4.49
N VAL A 294 -7.66 18.75 3.37
CA VAL A 294 -8.01 19.20 2.02
C VAL A 294 -8.97 18.19 1.41
N GLN A 295 -10.01 18.70 0.77
CA GLN A 295 -10.95 17.87 0.03
C GLN A 295 -10.23 17.29 -1.19
N GLN A 296 -10.34 15.97 -1.40
CA GLN A 296 -9.84 15.32 -2.60
C GLN A 296 -10.99 14.67 -3.34
N LEU A 297 -11.09 15.00 -4.63
CA LEU A 297 -11.98 14.32 -5.55
C LEU A 297 -11.21 13.18 -6.20
N LYS A 298 -11.62 11.93 -5.97
CA LYS A 298 -11.12 10.75 -6.70
C LYS A 298 -12.21 10.26 -7.66
N THR A 299 -12.22 10.76 -8.89
CA THR A 299 -13.10 10.21 -9.93
C THR A 299 -12.50 8.92 -10.47
N ARG A 300 -13.34 7.90 -10.68
CA ARG A 300 -12.99 6.69 -11.43
C ARG A 300 -13.99 6.59 -12.58
N VAL A 301 -13.49 6.76 -13.80
CA VAL A 301 -14.29 6.64 -15.03
C VAL A 301 -14.35 5.17 -15.41
#